data_AF-A0A368P293-F1
#
_entry.id   AF-A0A368P293-F1
#
_cell.length_a   1.000
_cell.length_b   1.000
_cell.length_c   1.000
_cell.angle_alpha   90.00
_cell.angle_beta   90.00
_cell.angle_gamma   90.00
#
_symmetry.space_group_name_H-M   'P 1'
#
loop_
_entity.id
_entity.type
_entity.pdbx_description
1 polymer ?
#
loop_
_entity_poly.entity_id
_entity_poly.type
_entity_poly.pdbx_seq_one_letter_code
_entity_poly.pdbx_strand_id
1 'polypeptide(L)' 'MKIIIGVLSFIIGGIITVLLFRPIISSFITSETVLDTLHIAFNLFVAIQLYRLAVKNFLNKENDSD' A
#
# COMPACT_ATOMS: atom_id res chain seq x y z
N MET A 1 11.88 14.65 -0.73
CA MET A 1 10.49 14.38 -1.18
C MET A 1 10.18 12.90 -1.41
N LYS A 2 10.98 12.17 -2.20
CA LYS A 2 10.72 10.75 -2.57
C LYS A 2 10.55 9.78 -1.40
N ILE A 3 11.36 9.90 -0.35
CA ILE A 3 11.28 9.03 0.85
C ILE A 3 9.98 9.27 1.63
N ILE A 4 9.58 10.53 1.80
CA ILE A 4 8.35 10.92 2.51
C ILE A 4 7.10 10.38 1.78
N ILE A 5 7.08 10.46 0.45
CA ILE A 5 6.01 9.89 -0.38
C ILE A 5 5.95 8.35 -0.24
N GLY A 6 7.11 7.69 -0.15
CA GLY A 6 7.19 6.26 0.13
C GLY A 6 6.59 5.88 1.48
N VAL A 7 6.96 6.60 2.54
CA VAL A 7 6.43 6.38 3.89
C VAL A 7 4.92 6.62 3.95
N LEU A 8 4.43 7.70 3.33
CA LEU A 8 2.98 7.98 3.22
C LEU A 8 2.23 6.89 2.47
N SER A 9 2.78 6.42 1.35
CA SER A 9 2.19 5.34 0.56
C SER A 9 2.11 4.03 1.34
N PHE A 10 3.12 3.74 2.16
CA PHE A 10 3.15 2.58 3.05
C PHE A 10 2.10 2.68 4.16
N ILE A 11 1.96 3.84 4.81
CA ILE A 11 0.95 4.05 5.86
C ILE A 11 -0.46 3.91 5.26
N ILE A 12 -0.74 4.53 4.11
CA ILE A 12 -2.04 4.45 3.44
C ILE A 12 -2.33 3.02 2.99
N GLY A 13 -1.34 2.33 2.41
CA GLY A 13 -1.44 0.92 2.06
C GLY A 13 -1.80 0.04 3.26
N GLY A 14 -1.19 0.31 4.42
CA GLY A 14 -1.48 -0.40 5.66
C GLY A 14 -2.92 -0.21 6.11
N ILE A 15 -3.42 1.04 6.12
CA ILE A 15 -4.80 1.36 6.50
C ILE A 15 -5.80 0.66 5.57
N ILE A 16 -5.59 0.73 4.26
CA ILE A 16 -6.45 0.08 3.26
C ILE A 16 -6.49 -1.44 3.49
N THR A 17 -5.33 -2.04 3.74
CA THR A 17 -5.24 -3.50 3.90
C THR A 17 -5.88 -3.97 5.20
N VAL A 18 -5.71 -3.23 6.31
CA VAL A 18 -6.37 -3.53 7.58
C VAL A 18 -7.89 -3.40 7.47
N LEU A 19 -8.38 -2.32 6.86
CA LEU A 19 -9.82 -2.01 6.86
C LEU A 19 -10.62 -2.80 5.83
N LEU A 20 -10.04 -3.04 4.65
CA LEU A 20 -10.76 -3.70 3.55
C LEU A 20 -10.35 -5.16 3.39
N PHE A 21 -9.05 -5.46 3.43
CA PHE A 21 -8.56 -6.78 3.04
C PHE A 21 -8.61 -7.80 4.18
N ARG A 22 -8.22 -7.40 5.40
CA ARG A 22 -8.23 -8.28 6.58
C ARG A 22 -9.60 -8.91 6.86
N PRO A 23 -10.73 -8.15 6.93
CA PRO A 23 -12.04 -8.75 7.18
C PRO A 23 -12.53 -9.65 6.02
N ILE A 24 -12.12 -9.36 4.78
CA ILE A 24 -12.44 -10.20 3.63
C ILE A 24 -11.71 -11.53 3.74
N ILE A 25 -10.40 -11.53 3.97
CA ILE A 25 -9.62 -12.79 4.06
C ILE A 25 -9.93 -13.57 5.32
N SER A 26 -10.21 -12.92 6.44
CA SER A 26 -10.58 -13.62 7.68
C SER A 26 -11.88 -14.42 7.54
N SER A 27 -12.71 -14.13 6.54
CA SER A 27 -13.90 -14.92 6.23
C SER A 27 -13.59 -16.27 5.55
N PHE A 28 -12.42 -16.40 4.92
CA PHE A 28 -11.99 -17.60 4.19
C PHE A 28 -10.87 -18.38 4.89
N ILE A 29 -10.04 -17.71 5.70
CA ILE A 29 -8.86 -18.28 6.34
C ILE A 29 -8.98 -18.10 7.85
N THR A 30 -9.05 -19.23 8.56
CA THR A 30 -9.11 -19.29 10.03
C THR A 30 -7.74 -19.31 10.69
N SER A 31 -6.68 -19.62 9.95
CA SER A 31 -5.30 -19.59 10.47
C SER A 31 -4.80 -18.16 10.59
N GLU A 32 -4.55 -17.71 11.81
CA GLU A 32 -4.04 -16.36 12.10
C GLU A 32 -2.68 -16.09 11.44
N THR A 33 -1.77 -17.07 11.46
CA THR A 33 -0.44 -16.93 10.83
C THR A 33 -0.53 -16.72 9.32
N VAL A 34 -1.44 -17.42 8.64
CA VAL A 34 -1.65 -17.27 7.20
C VAL A 34 -2.31 -15.93 6.91
N LEU A 35 -3.28 -15.52 7.73
CA LEU A 35 -3.94 -14.23 7.61
C LEU A 35 -2.95 -13.06 7.74
N ASP A 36 -2.06 -13.10 8.74
CA ASP A 36 -1.05 -12.07 8.95
C ASP A 36 -0.01 -12.03 7.84
N THR A 37 0.40 -13.19 7.33
CA THR A 37 1.33 -13.27 6.20
C THR A 37 0.72 -12.67 4.94
N LEU A 38 -0.53 -13.00 4.63
CA LEU A 38 -1.26 -12.43 3.49
C LEU A 38 -1.52 -10.94 3.65
N HIS A 39 -1.81 -10.49 4.87
CA HIS A 39 -1.97 -9.09 5.18
C HIS A 39 -0.68 -8.30 4.91
N ILE A 40 0.48 -8.78 5.40
CA ILE A 40 1.77 -8.14 5.15
C ILE A 40 2.08 -8.11 3.64
N ALA A 41 1.88 -9.24 2.95
CA ALA A 41 2.13 -9.33 1.51
C ALA A 41 1.27 -8.35 0.70
N PHE A 42 -0.02 -8.26 1.02
CA PHE A 42 -0.94 -7.37 0.31
C PHE A 42 -0.68 -5.90 0.64
N ASN A 43 -0.34 -5.58 1.89
CA ASN A 43 0.07 -4.23 2.28
C ASN A 43 1.28 -3.77 1.46
N LEU A 44 2.32 -4.59 1.37
CA LEU A 44 3.49 -4.32 0.53
C LEU A 44 3.11 -4.08 -0.94
N PHE A 45 2.23 -4.93 -1.48
CA PHE A 45 1.75 -4.78 -2.86
C PHE A 45 1.03 -3.44 -3.08
N VAL A 46 0.06 -3.10 -2.23
CA VAL A 46 -0.70 -1.84 -2.32
C VAL A 46 0.23 -0.63 -2.13
N ALA A 47 1.12 -0.68 -1.14
CA ALA A 47 2.08 0.39 -0.88
C ALA A 47 2.98 0.69 -2.09
N ILE A 48 3.48 -0.34 -2.79
CA ILE A 48 4.28 -0.19 -3.99
C ILE A 48 3.47 0.45 -5.12
N GLN A 49 2.21 0.05 -5.30
CA GLN A 49 1.35 0.59 -6.35
C GLN A 49 0.99 2.05 -6.09
N LEU A 50 0.67 2.40 -4.83
CA LEU A 50 0.44 3.78 -4.41
C LEU A 50 1.69 4.63 -4.60
N TYR A 51 2.87 4.10 -4.24
CA TYR A 51 4.14 4.80 -4.45
C TYR A 51 4.39 5.06 -5.94
N ARG A 52 4.22 4.06 -6.81
CA ARG A 52 4.36 4.23 -8.27
C ARG A 52 3.40 5.27 -8.81
N LEU A 53 2.14 5.25 -8.37
CA LEU A 53 1.13 6.21 -8.78
C LEU A 53 1.50 7.63 -8.31
N ALA A 54 1.91 7.77 -7.05
CA ALA A 54 2.29 9.05 -6.47
C ALA A 54 3.54 9.61 -7.14
N VAL A 55 4.55 8.79 -7.41
CA VAL A 55 5.75 9.22 -8.14
C VAL A 55 5.41 9.64 -9.57
N LYS A 56 4.58 8.86 -10.29
CA LYS A 56 4.18 9.22 -11.65
C LYS A 56 3.39 10.53 -11.71
N ASN A 57 2.50 10.78 -10.75
CA ASN A 57 1.60 11.93 -10.81
C ASN A 57 2.16 13.20 -10.14
N PHE A 58 2.99 13.07 -9.10
CA PHE A 58 3.51 14.22 -8.35
C PHE A 58 4.95 14.57 -8.71
N LEU A 59 5.81 13.59 -9.01
CA LEU A 59 7.24 13.87 -9.29
C LEU A 59 7.54 14.09 -10.78
N ASN A 60 6.81 13.44 -11.70
CA ASN A 60 7.03 13.68 -13.13
C ASN A 60 6.31 14.92 -13.67
N LYS A 61 5.16 15.31 -13.07
CA LYS A 61 4.50 16.58 -13.44
C LYS A 61 5.33 17.81 -13.09
N GLU A 62 6.14 17.73 -12.04
CA GLU A 62 7.02 18.81 -11.60
C GLU A 62 8.15 19.08 -12.63
N ASN A 63 8.56 18.07 -13.39
CA ASN A 63 9.64 18.18 -14.39
C ASN A 63 9.19 18.65 -15.79
N ASP A 64 7.90 18.62 -16.10
CA ASP A 64 7.34 19.13 -17.38
C ASP A 64 6.89 20.60 -17.28
N SER A 65 7.15 21.26 -16.14
CA SER A 65 6.71 22.63 -15.83
C SER A 65 7.81 23.69 -15.98
N ASP A 66 9.02 23.30 -16.38
CA ASP A 66 10.16 24.18 -16.71
C ASP A 66 10.40 24.19 -18.23
#